data_AF-I2QLT5-F1
#
_entry.id   AF-I2QLT5-F1
#
_cell.length_a   1.000
_cell.length_b   1.000
_cell.length_c   1.000
_cell.angle_alpha   90.00
_cell.angle_beta   90.00
_cell.angle_gamma   90.00
#
_symmetry.space_group_name_H-M   'P 1'
#
loop_
_entity.id
_entity.type
_entity.pdbx_description
1 polymer ?
#
loop_
_entity_poly.entity_id
_entity_poly.type
_entity_poly.pdbx_seq_one_letter_code
_entity_poly.pdbx_strand_id
1 'polypeptide(L)'
;MKFLTGLLAAVLLIASMGASHAVVRIADDRGGRIGTYVDKYQDLRQSGDTVIIDGLCASACTIVLGAIPPDRICVTSHATLGFHAAWDFGSNGRAVTNTEATQMLYAMYPSQVKRWINQRGGLTPHMLFLKGRQLQAMYKPCYLDAQASANKPSRAPLPQADRLESARGQLLH
;
A
#
# COMPACT_ATOMS: atom_id res chain seq x y z
N MET A 1 -40.02 -28.93 -28.04
CA MET A 1 -40.19 -27.52 -27.59
C MET A 1 -39.73 -27.32 -26.15
N LYS A 2 -40.38 -27.92 -25.13
CA LYS A 2 -40.07 -27.72 -23.69
C LYS A 2 -38.64 -28.10 -23.25
N PHE A 3 -38.08 -29.19 -23.80
CA PHE A 3 -36.71 -29.62 -23.49
C PHE A 3 -35.65 -28.69 -24.07
N LEU A 4 -35.90 -28.15 -25.27
CA LEU A 4 -34.98 -27.22 -25.94
C LEU A 4 -34.94 -25.86 -25.22
N THR A 5 -36.10 -25.37 -24.75
CA THR A 5 -36.19 -24.18 -23.91
C THR A 5 -35.54 -24.37 -22.54
N GLY A 6 -35.65 -25.57 -21.95
CA GLY A 6 -34.97 -25.90 -20.69
C GLY A 6 -33.45 -25.94 -20.84
N LEU A 7 -32.94 -26.52 -21.93
CA LEU A 7 -31.51 -26.58 -22.23
C LEU A 7 -30.92 -25.18 -22.48
N LEU A 8 -31.63 -24.34 -23.25
CA LEU A 8 -31.24 -22.95 -23.49
C LEU A 8 -31.17 -22.15 -22.19
N ALA A 9 -32.16 -22.29 -21.31
CA ALA A 9 -32.17 -21.62 -20.02
C ALA A 9 -30.98 -22.05 -19.13
N ALA A 10 -30.63 -23.34 -19.12
CA ALA A 10 -29.47 -23.84 -18.37
C ALA A 10 -28.14 -23.27 -18.92
N VAL A 11 -27.97 -23.22 -20.25
CA VAL A 11 -26.76 -22.65 -20.88
C VAL A 11 -26.63 -21.16 -20.57
N LEU A 12 -27.73 -20.40 -20.62
CA LEU A 12 -27.76 -18.98 -20.26
C LEU A 12 -27.38 -18.74 -18.79
N LEU A 13 -27.85 -19.59 -17.88
CA LEU A 13 -27.52 -19.49 -16.45
C LEU A 13 -26.04 -19.79 -16.20
N ILE A 14 -25.48 -20.82 -16.83
CA ILE A 14 -24.04 -21.16 -16.69
C ILE A 14 -23.17 -20.05 -17.28
N ALA A 15 -23.57 -19.46 -18.42
CA ALA A 15 -22.85 -18.34 -19.03
C ALA A 15 -22.92 -17.04 -18.21
N SER A 16 -23.86 -16.93 -17.27
CA SER A 16 -24.03 -15.76 -16.39
C SER A 16 -23.23 -15.83 -15.09
N MET A 17 -22.55 -16.95 -14.81
CA MET A 17 -21.66 -17.07 -13.64
C MET A 17 -20.37 -16.29 -13.88
N GLY A 18 -20.39 -14.99 -13.56
CA GLY A 18 -19.20 -14.15 -13.56
C GLY A 18 -18.18 -14.59 -12.51
N ALA A 19 -16.89 -14.40 -12.79
CA ALA A 19 -15.85 -14.56 -11.78
C ALA A 19 -16.10 -13.59 -10.62
N SER A 20 -16.18 -14.11 -9.40
CA SER A 20 -16.24 -13.27 -8.19
C SER A 20 -14.82 -12.87 -7.82
N HIS A 21 -14.49 -11.59 -7.90
CA HIS A 21 -13.22 -11.06 -7.41
C HIS A 21 -13.30 -10.82 -5.90
N ALA A 22 -12.33 -11.35 -5.16
CA ALA A 22 -12.20 -11.10 -3.74
C ALA A 22 -11.40 -9.82 -3.47
N VAL A 23 -11.48 -9.38 -2.22
CA VAL A 23 -10.69 -8.27 -1.67
C VAL A 23 -9.71 -8.85 -0.66
N VAL A 24 -8.41 -8.73 -0.92
CA VAL A 24 -7.36 -9.12 0.00
C VAL A 24 -6.88 -7.92 0.79
N ARG A 25 -6.96 -8.00 2.12
CA ARG A 25 -6.49 -6.94 3.02
C ARG A 25 -5.14 -7.31 3.63
N ILE A 26 -4.19 -6.39 3.50
CA ILE A 26 -2.86 -6.47 4.12
C ILE A 26 -2.82 -5.47 5.29
N ALA A 27 -2.63 -5.96 6.51
CA ALA A 27 -2.70 -5.12 7.72
C ALA A 27 -1.46 -5.21 8.63
N ASP A 28 -0.79 -6.36 8.72
CA ASP A 28 0.46 -6.51 9.48
C ASP A 28 1.35 -7.58 8.85
N ASP A 29 1.85 -7.27 7.65
CA ASP A 29 2.73 -8.16 6.90
C ASP A 29 4.17 -7.62 6.92
N ARG A 30 5.02 -8.29 7.69
CA ARG A 30 6.45 -7.91 7.88
C ARG A 30 7.35 -8.37 6.73
N GLY A 31 6.81 -9.10 5.76
CA GLY A 31 7.57 -9.74 4.70
C GLY A 31 8.15 -11.10 5.11
N GLY A 32 9.06 -11.59 4.28
CA GLY A 32 9.66 -12.91 4.42
C GLY A 32 10.51 -13.25 3.19
N ARG A 33 10.56 -14.53 2.82
CA ARG A 33 11.31 -14.97 1.64
C ARG A 33 10.73 -14.36 0.38
N ILE A 34 11.56 -13.68 -0.41
CA ILE A 34 11.16 -12.99 -1.65
C ILE A 34 10.35 -13.91 -2.58
N GLY A 35 10.82 -15.13 -2.84
CA GLY A 35 10.15 -16.09 -3.73
C GLY A 35 8.70 -16.39 -3.32
N THR A 36 8.44 -16.56 -2.02
CA THR A 36 7.08 -16.81 -1.52
C THR A 36 6.11 -15.67 -1.85
N TYR A 37 6.58 -14.42 -1.86
CA TYR A 37 5.75 -13.26 -2.21
C TYR A 37 5.61 -13.08 -3.72
N VAL A 38 6.62 -13.47 -4.49
CA VAL A 38 6.52 -13.53 -5.96
C VAL A 38 5.40 -14.49 -6.36
N ASP A 39 5.42 -15.71 -5.84
CA ASP A 39 4.41 -16.73 -6.15
C ASP A 39 3.02 -16.27 -5.68
N LYS A 40 2.90 -15.84 -4.40
CA LYS A 40 1.66 -15.32 -3.81
C LYS A 40 1.03 -14.21 -4.67
N TYR A 41 1.82 -13.25 -5.14
CA TYR A 41 1.28 -12.13 -5.90
C TYR A 41 1.10 -12.43 -7.38
N GLN A 42 1.75 -13.45 -7.93
CA GLN A 42 1.41 -13.98 -9.25
C GLN A 42 0.02 -14.62 -9.22
N ASP A 43 -0.28 -15.46 -8.23
CA ASP A 43 -1.59 -16.09 -8.06
C ASP A 43 -2.67 -15.03 -7.84
N LEU A 44 -2.39 -14.06 -6.95
CA LEU A 44 -3.29 -12.95 -6.70
C LEU A 44 -3.52 -12.10 -7.97
N ARG A 45 -2.48 -11.88 -8.77
CA ARG A 45 -2.62 -11.15 -10.03
C ARG A 45 -3.56 -11.87 -10.99
N GLN A 46 -3.43 -13.20 -11.09
CA GLN A 46 -4.19 -14.08 -12.00
C GLN A 46 -5.67 -14.19 -11.58
N SER A 47 -5.95 -14.25 -10.28
CA SER A 47 -7.32 -14.30 -9.75
C SER A 47 -8.17 -13.08 -10.10
N GLY A 48 -7.52 -11.93 -10.37
CA GLY A 48 -8.21 -10.68 -10.62
C GLY A 48 -8.53 -9.86 -9.38
N ASP A 49 -8.22 -10.39 -8.20
CA ASP A 49 -8.55 -9.79 -6.90
C ASP A 49 -7.94 -8.41 -6.68
N THR A 50 -8.60 -7.65 -5.82
CA THR A 50 -8.16 -6.30 -5.41
C THR A 50 -7.45 -6.34 -4.06
N VAL A 51 -6.52 -5.42 -3.86
CA VAL A 51 -5.70 -5.32 -2.65
C VAL A 51 -6.00 -4.03 -1.90
N ILE A 52 -6.33 -4.18 -0.62
CA ILE A 52 -6.39 -3.10 0.37
C ILE A 52 -5.14 -3.19 1.23
N ILE A 53 -4.31 -2.14 1.22
CA ILE A 53 -3.23 -1.99 2.21
C ILE A 53 -3.78 -1.13 3.35
N ASP A 54 -3.99 -1.74 4.51
CA ASP A 54 -4.59 -1.12 5.70
C ASP A 54 -3.77 -1.39 6.96
N GLY A 55 -2.48 -1.13 6.86
CA GLY A 55 -1.52 -1.29 7.95
C GLY A 55 -0.12 -1.52 7.40
N LEU A 56 0.71 -2.29 8.11
CA LEU A 56 2.08 -2.55 7.72
C LEU A 56 2.15 -3.53 6.54
N CYS A 57 2.92 -3.15 5.52
CA CYS A 57 3.42 -4.02 4.47
C CYS A 57 4.90 -3.73 4.28
N ALA A 58 5.78 -4.60 4.80
CA ALA A 58 7.22 -4.38 4.82
C ALA A 58 7.99 -5.42 4.02
N SER A 59 9.20 -5.06 3.60
CA SER A 59 10.14 -5.98 2.94
C SER A 59 9.51 -6.65 1.73
N ALA A 60 9.60 -7.97 1.59
CA ALA A 60 8.98 -8.74 0.50
C ALA A 60 7.47 -8.49 0.32
N CYS A 61 6.71 -8.10 1.35
CA CYS A 61 5.30 -7.73 1.18
C CYS A 61 5.11 -6.65 0.12
N THR A 62 6.03 -5.68 0.05
CA THR A 62 5.95 -4.54 -0.86
C THR A 62 6.11 -4.90 -2.34
N ILE A 63 6.44 -6.16 -2.67
CA ILE A 63 6.42 -6.68 -4.05
C ILE A 63 5.02 -6.51 -4.67
N VAL A 64 3.96 -6.50 -3.84
CA VAL A 64 2.58 -6.26 -4.27
C VAL A 64 2.44 -5.02 -5.15
N LEU A 65 3.24 -3.99 -4.89
CA LEU A 65 3.21 -2.70 -5.58
C LEU A 65 3.61 -2.79 -7.05
N GLY A 66 4.46 -3.77 -7.41
CA GLY A 66 4.88 -4.03 -8.79
C GLY A 66 4.19 -5.23 -9.42
N ALA A 67 3.71 -6.17 -8.60
CA ALA A 67 3.03 -7.37 -9.07
C ALA A 67 1.55 -7.13 -9.43
N ILE A 68 0.85 -6.28 -8.69
CA ILE A 68 -0.58 -6.01 -8.89
C ILE A 68 -0.77 -4.68 -9.64
N PRO A 69 -1.68 -4.62 -10.64
CA PRO A 69 -2.04 -3.37 -11.32
C PRO A 69 -2.44 -2.26 -10.34
N PRO A 70 -1.93 -1.01 -10.49
CA PRO A 70 -2.16 0.06 -9.53
C PRO A 70 -3.63 0.43 -9.32
N ASP A 71 -4.50 0.19 -10.29
CA ASP A 71 -5.95 0.41 -10.22
C ASP A 71 -6.68 -0.63 -9.36
N ARG A 72 -6.03 -1.77 -9.07
CA ARG A 72 -6.51 -2.80 -8.15
C ARG A 72 -5.87 -2.72 -6.77
N ILE A 73 -5.02 -1.72 -6.52
CA ILE A 73 -4.46 -1.45 -5.19
C ILE A 73 -5.06 -0.15 -4.67
N CYS A 74 -5.59 -0.19 -3.45
CA CYS A 74 -5.89 1.02 -2.71
C CYS A 74 -5.24 0.99 -1.33
N VAL A 75 -5.00 2.18 -0.78
CA VAL A 75 -4.35 2.38 0.52
C VAL A 75 -5.30 3.10 1.47
N THR A 76 -5.30 2.70 2.74
CA THR A 76 -6.09 3.40 3.77
C THR A 76 -5.26 4.49 4.46
N SER A 77 -5.87 5.17 5.43
CA SER A 77 -5.14 6.10 6.30
C SER A 77 -4.13 5.43 7.24
N HIS A 78 -4.26 4.12 7.51
CA HIS A 78 -3.35 3.34 8.36
C HIS A 78 -2.17 2.72 7.60
N ALA A 79 -2.23 2.72 6.26
CA ALA A 79 -1.24 2.09 5.40
C ALA A 79 0.19 2.61 5.64
N THR A 80 1.13 1.69 5.84
CA THR A 80 2.56 1.96 5.99
C THR A 80 3.36 0.95 5.18
N LEU A 81 4.14 1.44 4.22
CA LEU A 81 5.07 0.62 3.44
C LEU A 81 6.47 0.71 4.03
N GLY A 82 7.08 -0.44 4.31
CA GLY A 82 8.44 -0.55 4.86
C GLY A 82 9.44 -1.09 3.83
N PHE A 83 10.48 -0.32 3.53
CA PHE A 83 11.51 -0.69 2.55
C PHE A 83 12.89 -0.78 3.22
N HIS A 84 13.62 -1.86 2.97
CA HIS A 84 15.01 -2.03 3.45
C HIS A 84 15.76 -3.00 2.53
N ALA A 85 17.08 -3.10 2.72
CA ALA A 85 17.92 -4.08 2.02
C ALA A 85 17.56 -5.51 2.45
N ALA A 86 17.47 -6.42 1.49
CA ALA A 86 17.30 -7.84 1.79
C ALA A 86 18.52 -8.35 2.57
N TRP A 87 18.31 -9.37 3.39
CA TRP A 87 19.35 -9.91 4.26
C TRP A 87 19.18 -11.43 4.40
N ASP A 88 20.29 -12.08 4.72
CA ASP A 88 20.36 -13.49 5.12
C ASP A 88 20.95 -13.61 6.53
N PHE A 89 20.84 -14.80 7.11
CA PHE A 89 21.54 -15.09 8.36
C PHE A 89 23.02 -15.39 8.08
N GLY A 90 23.91 -14.59 8.65
CA GLY A 90 25.34 -14.88 8.67
C GLY A 90 25.67 -16.07 9.57
N SER A 91 26.94 -16.48 9.57
CA SER A 91 27.43 -17.63 10.37
C SER A 91 27.20 -17.49 11.88
N ASN A 92 27.02 -16.27 12.38
CA ASN A 92 26.71 -15.96 13.78
C ASN A 92 25.19 -15.79 14.06
N GLY A 93 24.33 -16.12 13.09
CA GLY A 93 22.88 -15.95 13.20
C GLY A 93 22.38 -14.51 13.13
N ARG A 94 23.25 -13.53 12.85
CA ARG A 94 22.84 -12.13 12.65
C ARG A 94 22.45 -11.87 11.20
N ALA A 95 21.53 -10.93 10.99
CA ALA A 95 21.19 -10.46 9.67
C ALA A 95 22.40 -9.79 8.99
N VAL A 96 22.72 -10.22 7.78
CA VAL A 96 23.74 -9.66 6.90
C VAL A 96 23.08 -9.31 5.58
N THR A 97 23.32 -8.09 5.09
CA THR A 97 22.77 -7.65 3.80
C THR A 97 23.15 -8.61 2.68
N ASN A 98 22.15 -9.05 1.93
CA ASN A 98 22.33 -9.77 0.68
C ASN A 98 22.13 -8.77 -0.48
N THR A 99 23.23 -8.46 -1.17
CA THR A 99 23.24 -7.45 -2.24
C THR A 99 22.45 -7.93 -3.45
N GLU A 100 22.58 -9.19 -3.87
CA GLU A 100 21.83 -9.72 -5.02
C GLU A 100 20.33 -9.70 -4.74
N ALA A 101 19.90 -10.18 -3.57
CA ALA A 101 18.51 -10.19 -3.15
C ALA A 101 17.96 -8.77 -2.99
N THR A 102 18.78 -7.82 -2.54
CA THR A 102 18.41 -6.41 -2.47
C THR A 102 18.14 -5.84 -3.86
N GLN A 103 19.01 -6.13 -4.84
CA GLN A 103 18.82 -5.71 -6.23
C GLN A 103 17.59 -6.36 -6.86
N MET A 104 17.37 -7.66 -6.62
CA MET A 104 16.18 -8.38 -7.09
C MET A 104 14.90 -7.76 -6.51
N LEU A 105 14.85 -7.52 -5.19
CA LEU A 105 13.71 -6.86 -4.54
C LEU A 105 13.46 -5.48 -5.14
N TYR A 106 14.52 -4.67 -5.24
CA TYR A 106 14.44 -3.32 -5.78
C TYR A 106 13.95 -3.30 -7.23
N ALA A 107 14.39 -4.25 -8.07
CA ALA A 107 14.02 -4.33 -9.47
C ALA A 107 12.52 -4.51 -9.69
N MET A 108 11.81 -5.13 -8.75
CA MET A 108 10.35 -5.34 -8.83
C MET A 108 9.53 -4.08 -8.53
N TYR A 109 10.12 -3.03 -7.95
CA TYR A 109 9.35 -1.85 -7.57
C TYR A 109 8.96 -0.96 -8.77
N PRO A 110 7.77 -0.32 -8.73
CA PRO A 110 7.39 0.71 -9.69
C PRO A 110 8.35 1.89 -9.70
N SER A 111 8.42 2.60 -10.83
CA SER A 111 9.36 3.71 -11.01
C SER A 111 9.19 4.84 -9.98
N GLN A 112 7.95 5.13 -9.55
CA GLN A 112 7.67 6.15 -8.53
C GLN A 112 8.22 5.77 -7.15
N VAL A 113 8.12 4.48 -6.78
CA VAL A 113 8.65 3.94 -5.53
C VAL A 113 10.17 3.93 -5.57
N LYS A 114 10.76 3.46 -6.68
CA LYS A 114 12.20 3.52 -6.93
C LYS A 114 12.77 4.93 -6.78
N ARG A 115 12.13 5.93 -7.39
CA ARG A 115 12.54 7.35 -7.23
C ARG A 115 12.49 7.81 -5.78
N TRP A 116 11.40 7.49 -5.06
CA TRP A 116 11.25 7.87 -3.65
C TRP A 116 12.32 7.22 -2.75
N ILE A 117 12.64 5.95 -2.99
CA ILE A 117 13.71 5.20 -2.29
C ILE A 117 15.09 5.81 -2.60
N ASN A 118 15.40 6.08 -3.86
CA ASN A 118 16.70 6.63 -4.26
C ASN A 118 16.96 8.01 -3.67
N GLN A 119 15.94 8.85 -3.56
CA GLN A 119 16.02 10.15 -2.88
C GLN A 119 16.35 10.04 -1.38
N ARG A 120 16.28 8.83 -0.81
CA ARG A 120 16.56 8.53 0.61
C ARG A 120 17.78 7.64 0.80
N GLY A 121 18.63 7.51 -0.22
CA GLY A 121 19.88 6.76 -0.14
C GLY A 121 19.77 5.28 -0.53
N GLY A 122 18.65 4.85 -1.12
CA GLY A 122 18.50 3.47 -1.59
C GLY A 122 17.99 2.51 -0.51
N LEU A 123 17.97 1.21 -0.84
CA LEU A 123 17.67 0.16 0.13
C LEU A 123 18.91 -0.09 1.00
N THR A 124 18.79 0.22 2.30
CA THR A 124 19.84 0.01 3.30
C THR A 124 19.31 -0.91 4.42
N PRO A 125 20.14 -1.40 5.36
CA PRO A 125 19.65 -2.13 6.52
C PRO A 125 18.64 -1.34 7.37
N HIS A 126 18.65 -0.01 7.27
CA HIS A 126 17.68 0.84 7.96
C HIS A 126 16.37 0.92 7.18
N MET A 127 15.27 0.63 7.87
CA MET A 127 13.94 0.64 7.26
C MET A 127 13.47 2.06 6.94
N LEU A 128 13.08 2.27 5.69
CA LEU A 128 12.40 3.47 5.20
C LEU A 128 10.90 3.24 5.26
N PHE A 129 10.15 4.21 5.79
CA PHE A 129 8.70 4.14 5.88
C PHE A 129 8.02 5.17 4.97
N LEU A 130 7.14 4.70 4.08
CA LEU A 130 6.26 5.52 3.25
C LEU A 130 4.83 5.38 3.75
N LYS A 131 4.22 6.48 4.20
CA LYS A 131 2.88 6.51 4.78
C LYS A 131 2.20 7.87 4.63
N GLY A 132 0.92 7.94 4.99
CA GLY A 132 0.13 9.18 5.00
C GLY A 132 0.08 9.87 3.63
N ARG A 133 0.19 11.21 3.61
CA ARG A 133 0.05 12.01 2.38
C ARG A 133 1.04 11.63 1.28
N GLN A 134 2.27 11.24 1.61
CA GLN A 134 3.25 10.83 0.61
C GLN A 134 2.83 9.52 -0.08
N LEU A 135 2.29 8.58 0.69
CA LEU A 135 1.77 7.33 0.13
C LEU A 135 0.50 7.57 -0.70
N GLN A 136 -0.41 8.40 -0.19
CA GLN A 136 -1.67 8.75 -0.86
C GLN A 136 -1.47 9.60 -2.13
N ALA A 137 -0.33 10.27 -2.26
CA ALA A 137 0.06 10.93 -3.52
C ALA A 137 0.49 9.93 -4.61
N MET A 138 0.79 8.68 -4.24
CA MET A 138 1.29 7.63 -5.13
C MET A 138 0.25 6.55 -5.44
N TYR A 139 -0.66 6.28 -4.51
CA TYR A 139 -1.69 5.25 -4.62
C TYR A 139 -3.05 5.79 -4.18
N LYS A 140 -4.11 5.33 -4.84
CA LYS A 140 -5.47 5.82 -4.59
C LYS A 140 -5.94 5.44 -3.18
N PRO A 141 -6.61 6.36 -2.45
CA PRO A 141 -7.31 6.00 -1.23
C PRO A 141 -8.37 4.93 -1.49
N CYS A 142 -8.60 4.03 -0.54
CA CYS A 142 -9.73 3.11 -0.59
C CYS A 142 -11.05 3.88 -0.49
N TYR A 143 -12.11 3.42 -1.18
CA TYR A 143 -13.39 4.12 -1.29
C TYR A 143 -13.98 4.53 0.08
N LEU A 144 -13.89 3.65 1.08
CA LEU A 144 -14.35 3.92 2.45
C LEU A 144 -13.53 5.04 3.14
N ASP A 145 -12.21 5.04 2.97
CA ASP A 145 -11.34 6.11 3.49
C ASP A 145 -11.49 7.43 2.73
N ALA A 146 -11.76 7.37 1.42
CA ALA A 146 -11.99 8.54 0.59
C ALA A 146 -13.24 9.30 1.08
N GLN A 147 -14.32 8.59 1.39
CA GLN A 147 -15.53 9.19 1.98
C GLN A 147 -15.27 9.73 3.38
N ALA A 148 -14.56 9.00 4.24
CA ALA A 148 -14.22 9.47 5.58
C ALA A 148 -13.35 10.75 5.54
N SER A 149 -12.43 10.86 4.58
CA SER A 149 -11.58 12.03 4.39
C SER A 149 -12.34 13.23 3.83
N ALA A 150 -13.24 13.00 2.86
CA ALA A 150 -14.10 14.05 2.30
C ALA A 150 -15.07 14.63 3.33
N ASN A 151 -15.53 13.79 4.27
CA ASN A 151 -16.44 14.20 5.35
C ASN A 151 -15.72 14.81 6.55
N LYS A 152 -14.39 14.89 6.56
CA LYS A 152 -13.64 15.48 7.67
C LYS A 152 -13.70 17.02 7.56
N PRO A 153 -14.26 17.74 8.55
CA PRO A 153 -14.28 19.19 8.52
C PRO A 153 -12.85 19.72 8.45
N SER A 154 -12.60 20.62 7.49
CA SER A 154 -11.31 21.30 7.38
C SER A 154 -11.02 22.02 8.69
N ARG A 155 -9.93 21.65 9.37
CA ARG A 155 -9.51 22.36 10.58
C ARG A 155 -9.24 23.81 10.21
N ALA A 156 -10.07 24.72 10.74
CA ALA A 156 -9.81 26.14 10.67
C ALA A 156 -8.42 26.43 11.27
N PRO A 157 -7.63 27.34 10.67
CA PRO A 157 -6.40 27.80 11.28
C PRO A 157 -6.70 28.32 12.70
N LEU A 158 -5.91 27.86 13.67
CA LEU A 158 -5.93 28.41 15.02
C LEU A 158 -5.73 29.93 14.94
N PRO A 159 -6.52 30.75 15.66
CA PRO A 159 -6.28 32.19 15.71
C PRO A 159 -4.85 32.45 16.19
N GLN A 160 -4.10 33.26 15.44
CA GLN A 160 -2.78 33.75 15.86
C GLN A 160 -2.89 34.41 17.24
N ALA A 161 -2.03 33.98 18.16
CA ALA A 161 -1.96 34.46 19.53
C ALA A 161 -1.29 35.85 19.67
N ASP A 162 -1.21 36.66 18.61
CA ASP A 162 -0.42 37.90 18.59
C ASP A 162 -1.24 39.17 18.88
N ARG A 163 -2.35 39.07 19.64
CA ARG A 163 -3.15 40.26 20.00
C ARG A 163 -3.38 40.49 21.48
N LEU A 164 -2.66 39.80 22.37
CA LEU A 164 -2.77 40.02 23.82
C LEU A 164 -1.63 40.88 24.43
N GLU A 165 -0.54 41.16 23.71
CA GLU A 165 0.53 42.04 24.21
C GLU A 165 0.31 43.53 23.95
N SER A 166 -0.57 43.93 23.01
CA SER A 166 -0.81 45.34 22.71
C SER A 166 -1.66 46.09 23.75
N ALA A 167 -2.34 45.38 24.67
CA ALA A 167 -3.22 46.00 25.67
C ALA A 167 -2.55 46.25 27.04
N ARG A 168 -1.32 45.78 27.25
CA ARG A 168 -0.55 46.02 28.49
C ARG A 168 0.36 47.26 28.44
N GLY A 169 0.50 47.89 27.27
CA GLY A 169 1.39 49.05 27.06
C GLY A 169 0.77 50.43 27.23
N GLN A 170 -0.51 50.57 27.61
CA GLN A 170 -1.22 51.86 27.67
C GLN A 170 -1.66 52.29 29.09
N LEU A 171 -1.07 51.73 30.15
CA LEU A 171 -1.34 52.14 31.54
C LEU A 171 -0.10 52.68 32.29
N LEU A 172 0.95 53.05 31.57
CA LEU A 172 2.10 53.75 32.15
C LEU A 172 2.53 54.87 31.20
N HIS A 173 1.82 55.99 31.25
CA HIS A 173 2.33 57.36 31.14
C HIS A 173 1.21 58.35 31.48
#